data_AF-A0A369LFC3-F1
#
_entry.id   AF-A0A369LFC3-F1
#
_cell.length_a   1.000
_cell.length_b   1.000
_cell.length_c   1.000
_cell.angle_alpha   90.00
_cell.angle_beta   90.00
_cell.angle_gamma   90.00
#
_symmetry.space_group_name_H-M   'P 1'
#
loop_
_entity.id
_entity.type
_entity.pdbx_description
1 polymer ?
#
loop_
_entity_poly.entity_id
_entity_poly.type
_entity_poly.pdbx_seq_one_letter_code
_entity_poly.pdbx_strand_id
1 'polypeptide(L)'
;MIRSVFIARNRNTGFHSLFEVIGSDNPVPATAPMDFELAEHLLRWGTLDELVAAISESGPLIDRSIYKEENRRLSINEAIEVVEESVGGERGFTRCDEDFLYLQLCLEGMSATGSASSLYPSRASVSRDIERYGLIESDGLAELRRWREADPGCAVVVESLEDIVLCRNLGSLVLRLTANIRSGCGDVLERSGFRHFDKIHRSRIAGELEDSYYVLPFKHNSSFDRTLNYSSKWFENVFGYMVINPLETRILDLSPKKDKVLFGSVPNAVLITAQIKTGEGAPFFDVGWKPEIEKTQLYLGIDDGGNQRDEAVAFVESTVEMLRGLTTKDGELLGWSVSEPSIFDNEPLPRYLFHSAAASMFGSIIYRYGYVPATCKNCGNGILVKTRGKRREFCSPSCRTQYSNRKAGL
;
A
#
# COMPACT_ATOMS: atom_id res chain seq x y z
N MET A 1 5.79 -16.46 -21.30
CA MET A 1 6.87 -15.54 -20.87
C MET A 1 6.63 -15.18 -19.41
N ILE A 2 7.69 -14.94 -18.64
CA ILE A 2 7.59 -14.37 -17.27
C ILE A 2 7.07 -12.94 -17.43
N ARG A 3 6.14 -12.48 -16.59
CA ARG A 3 5.61 -11.11 -16.62
C ARG A 3 6.76 -10.10 -16.48
N SER A 4 6.72 -9.05 -17.29
CA SER A 4 7.66 -7.94 -17.19
C SER A 4 7.03 -6.83 -16.37
N VAL A 5 7.76 -6.33 -15.38
CA VAL A 5 7.33 -5.26 -14.48
C VAL A 5 8.40 -4.19 -14.46
N PHE A 6 8.00 -2.96 -14.75
CA PHE A 6 8.88 -1.80 -14.73
C PHE A 6 8.34 -0.74 -13.78
N ILE A 7 9.18 0.22 -13.41
CA ILE A 7 8.79 1.43 -12.70
C ILE A 7 9.13 2.66 -13.53
N ALA A 8 8.24 3.65 -13.57
CA ALA A 8 8.50 4.91 -14.25
C ALA A 8 7.91 6.08 -13.48
N ARG A 9 8.55 7.25 -13.61
CA ARG A 9 8.07 8.48 -12.99
C ARG A 9 7.14 9.22 -13.94
N ASN A 10 5.95 9.58 -13.50
CA ASN A 10 5.10 10.49 -14.27
C ASN A 10 5.72 11.89 -14.28
N ARG A 11 5.93 12.48 -15.46
CA ARG A 11 6.60 13.78 -15.61
C ARG A 11 5.82 14.93 -14.99
N ASN A 12 4.49 14.87 -15.05
CA ASN A 12 3.62 15.97 -14.62
C ASN A 12 3.33 15.95 -13.13
N THR A 13 3.12 14.76 -12.55
CA THR A 13 2.85 14.66 -11.10
C THR A 13 4.10 14.43 -10.27
N GLY A 14 5.15 13.87 -10.87
CA GLY A 14 6.33 13.37 -10.19
C GLY A 14 6.15 11.99 -9.56
N PHE A 15 4.93 11.44 -9.45
CA PHE A 15 4.69 10.14 -8.80
C PHE A 15 5.19 8.97 -9.65
N HIS A 16 5.67 7.91 -9.00
CA HIS A 16 6.06 6.68 -9.68
C HIS A 16 4.87 5.73 -9.85
N SER A 17 4.89 4.99 -10.95
CA SER A 17 3.93 3.96 -11.29
C SER A 17 4.63 2.69 -11.74
N LEU A 18 4.04 1.54 -11.43
CA LEU A 18 4.46 0.27 -12.01
C LEU A 18 3.78 0.06 -13.37
N PHE A 19 4.53 -0.51 -14.32
CA PHE A 19 4.09 -0.92 -15.64
C PHE A 19 4.20 -2.42 -15.73
N GLU A 20 3.07 -3.11 -15.81
CA GLU A 20 3.01 -4.56 -15.78
C GLU A 20 2.49 -5.11 -17.09
N VAL A 21 3.27 -5.96 -17.76
CA VAL A 21 2.84 -6.62 -19.00
C VAL A 21 2.06 -7.89 -18.67
N ILE A 22 0.81 -7.93 -19.09
CA ILE A 22 -0.14 -9.02 -18.89
C ILE A 22 -0.39 -9.71 -20.23
N GLY A 23 0.10 -10.95 -20.35
CA GLY A 23 -0.12 -11.76 -21.55
C GLY A 23 -1.60 -12.07 -21.79
N SER A 24 -1.98 -12.20 -23.06
CA SER A 24 -3.36 -12.45 -23.50
C SER A 24 -3.95 -13.75 -22.94
N ASP A 25 -3.13 -14.79 -22.79
CA ASP A 25 -3.48 -16.09 -22.18
C ASP A 25 -3.59 -16.06 -20.65
N ASN A 26 -3.25 -14.93 -20.01
CA ASN A 26 -3.19 -14.81 -18.56
C ASN A 26 -4.15 -13.71 -18.05
N PRO A 27 -5.47 -13.84 -18.32
CA PRO A 27 -6.45 -12.88 -17.83
C PRO A 27 -6.41 -12.88 -16.30
N VAL A 28 -6.48 -11.68 -15.70
CA VAL A 28 -6.43 -11.47 -14.25
C VAL A 28 -7.48 -12.37 -13.57
N PRO A 29 -7.07 -13.38 -12.79
CA PRO A 29 -8.02 -14.32 -12.20
C PRO A 29 -8.53 -13.76 -10.88
N ALA A 30 -9.54 -12.90 -10.92
CA ALA A 30 -10.14 -12.32 -9.72
C ALA A 30 -11.45 -13.05 -9.36
N THR A 31 -11.33 -14.30 -8.89
CA THR A 31 -12.45 -14.99 -8.20
C THR A 31 -11.96 -15.90 -7.08
N ALA A 32 -10.79 -16.52 -7.23
CA ALA A 32 -10.23 -17.41 -6.23
C ALA A 32 -9.53 -16.65 -5.10
N PRO A 33 -9.53 -17.20 -3.86
CA PRO A 33 -8.66 -16.74 -2.80
C PRO A 33 -7.19 -16.79 -3.21
N MET A 34 -6.44 -15.75 -2.87
CA MET A 34 -5.01 -15.69 -3.09
C MET A 34 -4.30 -16.73 -2.22
N ASP A 35 -3.27 -17.37 -2.77
CA ASP A 35 -2.41 -18.25 -1.98
C ASP A 35 -1.74 -17.46 -0.85
N PHE A 36 -1.55 -18.10 0.30
CA PHE A 36 -1.05 -17.42 1.48
C PHE A 36 0.43 -16.99 1.35
N GLU A 37 1.26 -17.73 0.60
CA GLU A 37 2.68 -17.36 0.40
C GLU A 37 2.74 -16.08 -0.42
N LEU A 38 1.91 -16.01 -1.47
CA LEU A 38 1.75 -14.82 -2.29
C LEU A 38 1.17 -13.63 -1.50
N ALA A 39 0.11 -13.85 -0.72
CA ALA A 39 -0.44 -12.80 0.14
C ALA A 39 0.59 -12.32 1.16
N GLU A 40 1.38 -13.23 1.74
CA GLU A 40 2.44 -12.86 2.67
C GLU A 40 3.58 -12.10 1.98
N HIS A 41 3.96 -12.45 0.75
CA HIS A 41 4.92 -11.69 -0.05
C HIS A 41 4.45 -10.25 -0.30
N LEU A 42 3.20 -10.07 -0.73
CA LEU A 42 2.59 -8.75 -0.96
C LEU A 42 2.49 -7.89 0.30
N LEU A 43 2.27 -8.52 1.46
CA LEU A 43 2.14 -7.80 2.73
C LEU A 43 3.48 -7.42 3.36
N ARG A 44 4.59 -7.95 2.85
CA ARG A 44 5.86 -7.94 3.59
C ARG A 44 7.10 -7.52 2.83
N TRP A 45 6.99 -7.24 1.54
CA TRP A 45 8.09 -6.63 0.81
C TRP A 45 8.58 -5.36 1.54
N GLY A 46 9.89 -5.17 1.50
CA GLY A 46 10.64 -4.11 2.13
C GLY A 46 11.58 -3.36 1.19
N THR A 47 11.77 -3.86 -0.04
CA THR A 47 12.59 -3.26 -1.09
C THR A 47 11.81 -3.18 -2.41
N LEU A 48 12.32 -2.41 -3.38
CA LEU A 48 11.74 -2.34 -4.71
C LEU A 48 11.85 -3.69 -5.45
N ASP A 49 12.97 -4.41 -5.28
CA ASP A 49 13.13 -5.76 -5.81
C ASP A 49 12.08 -6.75 -5.27
N GLU A 50 11.84 -6.77 -3.96
CA GLU A 50 10.82 -7.62 -3.34
C GLU A 50 9.40 -7.23 -3.79
N LEU A 51 9.14 -5.92 -3.96
CA LEU A 51 7.88 -5.42 -4.51
C LEU A 51 7.66 -5.93 -5.94
N VAL A 52 8.64 -5.74 -6.83
CA VAL A 52 8.56 -6.17 -8.23
C VAL A 52 8.39 -7.68 -8.33
N ALA A 53 9.08 -8.46 -7.50
CA ALA A 53 8.90 -9.91 -7.43
C ALA A 53 7.47 -10.31 -7.02
N ALA A 54 6.94 -9.70 -5.95
CA ALA A 54 5.59 -9.97 -5.47
C ALA A 54 4.52 -9.63 -6.52
N ILE A 55 4.67 -8.49 -7.20
CA ILE A 55 3.77 -8.04 -8.28
C ILE A 55 3.89 -8.93 -9.52
N SER A 56 5.10 -9.36 -9.88
CA SER A 56 5.29 -10.31 -10.99
C SER A 56 4.53 -11.62 -10.77
N GLU A 57 4.48 -12.10 -9.52
CA GLU A 57 3.73 -13.29 -9.12
C GLU A 57 2.21 -13.04 -9.05
N SER A 58 1.76 -11.96 -8.40
CA SER A 58 0.33 -11.67 -8.22
C SER A 58 -0.36 -11.16 -9.47
N GLY A 59 0.37 -10.40 -10.29
CA GLY A 59 -0.19 -9.47 -11.25
C GLY A 59 -0.70 -8.20 -10.56
N PRO A 60 -1.40 -7.33 -11.31
CA PRO A 60 -1.80 -6.03 -10.82
C PRO A 60 -2.76 -6.16 -9.66
N LEU A 61 -2.57 -5.33 -8.62
CA LEU A 61 -3.45 -5.30 -7.46
C LEU A 61 -4.83 -4.75 -7.83
N ILE A 62 -4.86 -3.71 -8.66
CA ILE A 62 -6.03 -3.03 -9.18
C ILE A 62 -5.83 -2.78 -10.68
N ASP A 63 -6.36 -3.68 -11.50
CA ASP A 63 -6.24 -3.63 -12.95
C ASP A 63 -7.26 -2.72 -13.65
N ARG A 64 -8.14 -2.07 -12.89
CA ARG A 64 -9.22 -1.21 -13.36
C ARG A 64 -8.94 0.25 -13.08
N SER A 65 -9.38 1.11 -13.99
CA SER A 65 -9.38 2.56 -13.75
C SER A 65 -10.30 2.92 -12.59
N ILE A 66 -9.76 3.67 -11.62
CA ILE A 66 -10.56 4.17 -10.48
C ILE A 66 -11.51 5.27 -10.95
N TYR A 67 -11.06 6.10 -11.89
CA TYR A 67 -11.83 7.17 -12.54
C TYR A 67 -11.78 6.95 -14.05
N LYS A 68 -12.91 7.17 -14.74
CA LYS A 68 -13.05 6.94 -16.19
C LYS A 68 -12.03 7.71 -17.03
N GLU A 69 -11.65 8.89 -16.57
CA GLU A 69 -10.68 9.76 -17.25
C GLU A 69 -9.25 9.23 -17.18
N GLU A 70 -9.00 8.24 -16.31
CA GLU A 70 -7.73 7.55 -16.18
C GLU A 70 -7.81 6.24 -16.96
N ASN A 71 -6.80 5.92 -17.76
CA ASN A 71 -6.70 4.61 -18.39
C ASN A 71 -5.54 3.84 -17.76
N ARG A 72 -5.86 2.93 -16.81
CA ARG A 72 -4.85 2.06 -16.18
C ARG A 72 -4.47 0.88 -17.06
N ARG A 73 -5.34 0.47 -17.99
CA ARG A 73 -5.11 -0.69 -18.83
C ARG A 73 -4.93 -0.26 -20.28
N LEU A 74 -3.71 -0.36 -20.77
CA LEU A 74 -3.33 -0.01 -22.12
C LEU A 74 -3.18 -1.28 -22.96
N SER A 75 -3.48 -1.19 -24.24
CA SER A 75 -2.93 -2.13 -25.22
C SER A 75 -1.42 -1.98 -25.29
N ILE A 76 -0.72 -3.03 -25.74
CA ILE A 76 0.74 -2.95 -25.90
C ILE A 76 1.19 -1.83 -26.85
N ASN A 77 0.38 -1.49 -27.87
CA ASN A 77 0.68 -0.40 -28.79
C ASN A 77 0.56 0.97 -28.11
N GLU A 78 -0.53 1.21 -27.38
CA GLU A 78 -0.69 2.45 -26.61
C GLU A 78 0.42 2.61 -25.57
N ALA A 79 0.83 1.53 -24.90
CA ALA A 79 1.93 1.57 -23.95
C ALA A 79 3.27 1.93 -24.63
N ILE A 80 3.56 1.35 -25.80
CA ILE A 80 4.75 1.69 -26.59
C ILE A 80 4.71 3.17 -27.03
N GLU A 81 3.58 3.65 -27.54
CA GLU A 81 3.40 5.04 -27.95
C GLU A 81 3.64 6.00 -26.77
N VAL A 82 3.06 5.71 -25.61
CA VAL A 82 3.28 6.50 -24.37
C VAL A 82 4.76 6.55 -24.01
N VAL A 83 5.48 5.43 -24.10
CA VAL A 83 6.92 5.38 -23.76
C VAL A 83 7.78 6.07 -24.82
N GLU A 84 7.44 5.96 -26.11
CA GLU A 84 8.14 6.64 -27.19
C GLU A 84 7.98 8.17 -27.11
N GLU A 85 6.76 8.65 -26.84
CA GLU A 85 6.49 10.07 -26.59
C GLU A 85 7.24 10.58 -25.34
N SER A 86 7.38 9.74 -24.33
CA SER A 86 8.06 10.07 -23.07
C SER A 86 9.57 10.36 -23.24
N VAL A 87 10.21 9.73 -24.22
CA VAL A 87 11.66 9.85 -24.49
C VAL A 87 12.02 11.15 -25.23
N GLY A 88 11.04 11.90 -25.76
CA GLY A 88 11.27 13.16 -26.50
C GLY A 88 10.24 14.28 -26.32
N GLY A 89 9.17 14.06 -25.55
CA GLY A 89 8.02 14.97 -25.44
C GLY A 89 7.87 15.70 -24.11
N GLU A 90 6.93 16.64 -24.06
CA GLU A 90 6.56 17.43 -22.87
C GLU A 90 5.59 16.71 -21.92
N ARG A 91 5.07 15.53 -22.31
CA ARG A 91 4.06 14.76 -21.57
C ARG A 91 4.52 13.30 -21.38
N GLY A 92 3.84 12.56 -20.50
CA GLY A 92 4.10 11.14 -20.26
C GLY A 92 5.00 10.86 -19.06
N PHE A 93 5.85 9.85 -19.19
CA PHE A 93 6.74 9.34 -18.16
C PHE A 93 8.18 9.80 -18.38
N THR A 94 9.02 9.66 -17.37
CA THR A 94 10.43 10.03 -17.39
C THR A 94 11.22 9.11 -16.46
N ARG A 95 12.54 9.32 -16.42
CA ARG A 95 13.45 8.59 -15.54
C ARG A 95 13.03 8.68 -14.09
N CYS A 96 13.28 7.61 -13.35
CA CYS A 96 13.00 7.54 -11.93
C CYS A 96 13.86 8.54 -11.16
N ASP A 97 13.29 9.05 -10.08
CA ASP A 97 13.96 9.96 -9.15
C ASP A 97 14.25 9.19 -7.87
N GLU A 98 15.52 8.90 -7.60
CA GLU A 98 15.93 8.06 -6.48
C GLU A 98 15.47 8.63 -5.13
N ASP A 99 15.63 9.94 -4.93
CA ASP A 99 15.24 10.61 -3.69
C ASP A 99 13.73 10.52 -3.46
N PHE A 100 12.98 10.71 -4.55
CA PHE A 100 11.53 10.72 -4.48
C PHE A 100 10.91 9.32 -4.39
N LEU A 101 11.48 8.37 -5.13
CA LEU A 101 11.08 6.97 -5.08
C LEU A 101 11.32 6.38 -3.69
N TYR A 102 12.47 6.69 -3.08
CA TYR A 102 12.78 6.32 -1.71
C TYR A 102 11.66 6.75 -0.75
N LEU A 103 11.16 7.98 -0.87
CA LEU A 103 10.08 8.48 -0.02
C LEU A 103 8.76 7.75 -0.28
N GLN A 104 8.40 7.50 -1.54
CA GLN A 104 7.14 6.82 -1.89
C GLN A 104 7.10 5.37 -1.45
N LEU A 105 8.25 4.72 -1.26
CA LEU A 105 8.37 3.38 -0.69
C LEU A 105 8.24 3.37 0.85
N CYS A 106 7.71 4.44 1.46
CA CYS A 106 7.44 4.50 2.90
C CYS A 106 6.45 3.41 3.32
N LEU A 107 6.90 2.53 4.19
CA LEU A 107 6.12 1.46 4.78
C LEU A 107 5.58 1.89 6.14
N GLU A 108 4.40 1.37 6.50
CA GLU A 108 3.96 1.47 7.89
C GLU A 108 4.86 0.61 8.77
N GLY A 109 5.09 1.00 10.02
CA GLY A 109 5.91 0.15 10.86
C GLY A 109 6.19 0.58 12.29
N MET A 110 6.40 -0.49 13.06
CA MET A 110 7.06 -0.60 14.36
C MET A 110 8.58 -0.63 14.17
N SER A 111 9.30 0.35 14.68
CA SER A 111 10.65 0.06 15.18
C SER A 111 10.52 -0.32 16.64
N ALA A 112 10.72 -1.61 16.97
CA ALA A 112 11.00 -2.01 18.36
C ALA A 112 12.26 -1.30 18.93
N THR A 113 13.05 -0.66 18.06
CA THR A 113 14.29 0.08 18.33
C THR A 113 14.16 1.60 18.18
N GLY A 114 12.99 2.15 17.86
CA GLY A 114 12.82 3.59 17.58
C GLY A 114 13.35 4.10 16.22
N SER A 115 14.11 3.33 15.44
CA SER A 115 14.81 3.88 14.27
C SER A 115 13.97 3.99 12.98
N ALA A 116 14.07 5.12 12.27
CA ALA A 116 13.46 5.37 10.94
C ALA A 116 13.90 4.38 9.83
N SER A 117 14.99 3.64 10.04
CA SER A 117 15.52 2.65 9.09
C SER A 117 14.62 1.44 8.84
N SER A 118 13.54 1.26 9.61
CA SER A 118 12.55 0.21 9.37
C SER A 118 11.41 0.62 8.44
N LEU A 119 11.24 1.92 8.16
CA LEU A 119 10.14 2.44 7.35
C LEU A 119 10.48 2.57 5.87
N TYR A 120 11.77 2.62 5.54
CA TYR A 120 12.24 2.85 4.17
C TYR A 120 13.25 1.79 3.76
N PRO A 121 13.28 1.38 2.47
CA PRO A 121 14.40 0.63 1.93
C PRO A 121 15.69 1.45 2.02
N SER A 122 16.85 0.78 1.98
CA SER A 122 18.11 1.53 1.87
C SER A 122 18.20 2.25 0.52
N ARG A 123 18.70 3.49 0.50
CA ARG A 123 18.91 4.28 -0.73
C ARG A 123 19.77 3.54 -1.76
N ALA A 124 20.82 2.86 -1.30
CA ALA A 124 21.66 2.03 -2.15
C ALA A 124 20.91 0.83 -2.79
N SER A 125 19.85 0.31 -2.15
CA SER A 125 18.97 -0.67 -2.80
C SER A 125 18.13 -0.01 -3.87
N VAL A 126 17.51 1.13 -3.55
CA VAL A 126 16.65 1.87 -4.50
C VAL A 126 17.42 2.23 -5.77
N SER A 127 18.63 2.79 -5.63
CA SER A 127 19.48 3.17 -6.76
C SER A 127 19.76 1.98 -7.69
N ARG A 128 20.17 0.84 -7.11
CA ARG A 128 20.43 -0.40 -7.85
C ARG A 128 19.17 -0.96 -8.53
N ASP A 129 18.05 -0.92 -7.82
CA ASP A 129 16.79 -1.47 -8.30
C ASP A 129 16.19 -0.60 -9.42
N ILE A 130 16.44 0.72 -9.42
CA ILE A 130 16.09 1.63 -10.53
C ILE A 130 16.82 1.22 -11.81
N GLU A 131 18.12 0.89 -11.75
CA GLU A 131 18.86 0.45 -12.95
C GLU A 131 18.27 -0.84 -13.55
N ARG A 132 17.69 -1.70 -12.71
CA ARG A 132 17.14 -2.99 -13.11
C ARG A 132 15.69 -2.90 -13.60
N TYR A 133 14.87 -2.09 -12.95
CA TYR A 133 13.42 -2.07 -13.14
C TYR A 133 12.90 -0.75 -13.72
N GLY A 134 13.72 0.30 -13.78
CA GLY A 134 13.32 1.58 -14.37
C GLY A 134 12.99 1.42 -15.84
N LEU A 135 11.78 1.82 -16.26
CA LEU A 135 11.28 1.61 -17.62
C LEU A 135 12.21 2.20 -18.69
N ILE A 136 12.84 3.33 -18.39
CA ILE A 136 13.78 4.01 -19.30
C ILE A 136 15.22 3.52 -19.04
N GLU A 137 15.56 3.27 -17.78
CA GLU A 137 16.88 2.87 -17.31
C GLU A 137 17.27 1.46 -17.80
N SER A 138 16.30 0.55 -17.87
CA SER A 138 16.48 -0.85 -18.22
C SER A 138 16.17 -1.18 -19.69
N ASP A 139 16.04 -0.16 -20.56
CA ASP A 139 15.60 -0.31 -21.96
C ASP A 139 14.24 -1.02 -22.10
N GLY A 140 13.29 -0.68 -21.21
CA GLY A 140 11.97 -1.29 -21.17
C GLY A 140 11.17 -1.11 -22.47
N LEU A 141 11.43 -0.06 -23.26
CA LEU A 141 10.83 0.11 -24.59
C LEU A 141 11.17 -1.05 -25.54
N ALA A 142 12.43 -1.49 -25.56
CA ALA A 142 12.81 -2.66 -26.36
C ALA A 142 12.11 -3.93 -25.87
N GLU A 143 11.88 -4.06 -24.56
CA GLU A 143 11.13 -5.17 -24.00
C GLU A 143 9.64 -5.16 -24.33
N LEU A 144 8.98 -3.99 -24.27
CA LEU A 144 7.59 -3.85 -24.72
C LEU A 144 7.43 -4.21 -26.21
N ARG A 145 8.39 -3.81 -27.06
CA ARG A 145 8.39 -4.20 -28.48
C ARG A 145 8.55 -5.71 -28.68
N ARG A 146 9.41 -6.37 -27.89
CA ARG A 146 9.53 -7.84 -27.89
C ARG A 146 8.22 -8.52 -27.46
N TRP A 147 7.54 -7.98 -26.45
CA TRP A 147 6.23 -8.45 -26.04
C TRP A 147 5.19 -8.30 -27.14
N ARG A 148 5.12 -7.15 -27.81
CA ARG A 148 4.22 -6.94 -28.95
C ARG A 148 4.43 -7.97 -30.07
N GLU A 149 5.68 -8.31 -30.37
CA GLU A 149 6.00 -9.31 -31.40
C GLU A 149 5.57 -10.72 -31.00
N ALA A 150 5.78 -11.09 -29.74
CA ALA A 150 5.51 -12.43 -29.23
C ALA A 150 4.05 -12.66 -28.81
N ASP A 151 3.37 -11.63 -28.33
CA ASP A 151 1.97 -11.63 -27.91
C ASP A 151 1.31 -10.25 -28.20
N PRO A 152 0.86 -10.00 -29.43
CA PRO A 152 0.23 -8.72 -29.80
C PRO A 152 -1.04 -8.38 -29.01
N GLY A 153 -1.67 -9.38 -28.39
CA GLY A 153 -2.88 -9.23 -27.58
C GLY A 153 -2.60 -8.91 -26.11
N CYS A 154 -1.33 -8.83 -25.69
CA CYS A 154 -0.99 -8.47 -24.32
C CYS A 154 -1.42 -7.03 -24.00
N ALA A 155 -1.69 -6.81 -22.72
CA ALA A 155 -2.02 -5.50 -22.15
C ALA A 155 -0.91 -5.04 -21.22
N VAL A 156 -0.81 -3.72 -21.02
CA VAL A 156 0.05 -3.13 -20.00
C VAL A 156 -0.83 -2.46 -18.97
N VAL A 157 -0.71 -2.87 -17.71
CA VAL A 157 -1.40 -2.22 -16.59
C VAL A 157 -0.46 -1.25 -15.90
N VAL A 158 -0.93 -0.03 -15.68
CA VAL A 158 -0.21 1.06 -15.01
C VAL A 158 -0.86 1.34 -13.66
N GLU A 159 -0.19 0.96 -12.57
CA GLU A 159 -0.65 1.20 -11.21
C GLU A 159 0.21 2.26 -10.52
N SER A 160 -0.40 3.17 -9.75
CA SER A 160 0.38 4.08 -8.92
C SER A 160 1.11 3.30 -7.84
N LEU A 161 2.36 3.67 -7.57
CA LEU A 161 3.10 3.10 -6.45
C LEU A 161 2.39 3.41 -5.12
N GLU A 162 1.73 4.57 -5.04
CA GLU A 162 0.94 4.98 -3.89
C GLU A 162 -0.19 3.99 -3.56
N ASP A 163 -0.89 3.44 -4.57
CA ASP A 163 -1.95 2.46 -4.36
C ASP A 163 -1.38 1.14 -3.82
N ILE A 164 -0.26 0.69 -4.39
CA ILE A 164 0.37 -0.56 -4.00
C ILE A 164 0.91 -0.48 -2.56
N VAL A 165 1.58 0.63 -2.22
CA VAL A 165 2.05 0.93 -0.87
C VAL A 165 0.88 1.01 0.11
N LEU A 166 -0.21 1.69 -0.26
CA LEU A 166 -1.43 1.79 0.55
C LEU A 166 -2.04 0.41 0.84
N CYS A 167 -2.24 -0.42 -0.19
CA CYS A 167 -2.76 -1.77 -0.04
C CYS A 167 -1.86 -2.62 0.87
N ARG A 168 -0.55 -2.59 0.64
CA ARG A 168 0.41 -3.33 1.48
C ARG A 168 0.39 -2.85 2.92
N ASN A 169 0.46 -1.54 3.16
CA ASN A 169 0.53 -0.98 4.52
C ASN A 169 -0.76 -1.25 5.29
N LEU A 170 -1.93 -1.03 4.67
CA LEU A 170 -3.20 -1.34 5.28
C LEU A 170 -3.35 -2.83 5.58
N GLY A 171 -2.96 -3.71 4.64
CA GLY A 171 -2.99 -5.15 4.83
C GLY A 171 -2.07 -5.62 5.96
N SER A 172 -0.83 -5.12 6.01
CA SER A 172 0.15 -5.45 7.05
C SER A 172 -0.33 -4.99 8.43
N LEU A 173 -0.94 -3.81 8.50
CA LEU A 173 -1.53 -3.27 9.73
C LEU A 173 -2.73 -4.11 10.20
N VAL A 174 -3.69 -4.38 9.31
CA VAL A 174 -4.87 -5.22 9.60
C VAL A 174 -4.45 -6.60 10.08
N LEU A 175 -3.45 -7.23 9.45
CA LEU A 175 -2.92 -8.52 9.86
C LEU A 175 -2.33 -8.47 11.28
N ARG A 176 -1.55 -7.43 11.60
CA ARG A 176 -0.90 -7.27 12.92
C ARG A 176 -1.91 -6.95 14.02
N LEU A 177 -2.86 -6.04 13.77
CA LEU A 177 -3.95 -5.76 14.71
C LEU A 177 -4.76 -7.02 14.98
N THR A 178 -5.14 -7.75 13.93
CA THR A 178 -5.85 -9.02 14.08
C THR A 178 -5.07 -10.02 14.93
N ALA A 179 -3.76 -10.13 14.76
CA ALA A 179 -2.91 -11.00 15.57
C ALA A 179 -2.87 -10.59 17.05
N ASN A 180 -2.71 -9.29 17.34
CA ASN A 180 -2.67 -8.75 18.71
C ASN A 180 -4.04 -8.76 19.40
N ILE A 181 -5.14 -8.56 18.67
CA ILE A 181 -6.50 -8.77 19.18
C ILE A 181 -6.65 -10.24 19.61
N ARG A 182 -6.21 -11.19 18.79
CA ARG A 182 -6.33 -12.62 19.11
C ARG A 182 -5.45 -13.09 20.26
N SER A 183 -4.33 -12.42 20.55
CA SER A 183 -3.47 -12.81 21.68
C SER A 183 -4.08 -12.50 23.05
N GLY A 184 -5.20 -11.77 23.10
CA GLY A 184 -5.88 -11.41 24.36
C GLY A 184 -5.22 -10.26 25.11
N CYS A 185 -4.27 -9.54 24.47
CA CYS A 185 -3.63 -8.38 25.06
C CYS A 185 -4.62 -7.19 25.12
N GLY A 186 -4.46 -6.32 26.13
CA GLY A 186 -5.24 -5.09 26.29
C GLY A 186 -4.61 -3.89 25.58
N ASP A 187 -3.28 -3.85 25.53
CA ASP A 187 -2.40 -2.86 24.87
C ASP A 187 -2.25 -3.15 23.35
N VAL A 188 -3.37 -3.40 22.66
CA VAL A 188 -3.40 -3.87 21.26
C VAL A 188 -2.79 -2.86 20.29
N LEU A 189 -3.11 -1.57 20.44
CA LEU A 189 -2.66 -0.52 19.53
C LEU A 189 -1.17 -0.27 19.71
N GLU A 190 -0.69 -0.18 20.96
CA GLU A 190 0.74 0.02 21.26
C GLU A 190 1.59 -1.16 20.79
N ARG A 191 1.14 -2.40 21.03
CA ARG A 191 1.80 -3.60 20.48
C ARG A 191 1.79 -3.66 18.96
N SER A 192 0.88 -2.94 18.33
CA SER A 192 0.79 -2.84 16.87
C SER A 192 1.61 -1.67 16.30
N GLY A 193 2.16 -0.81 17.17
CA GLY A 193 3.06 0.29 16.81
C GLY A 193 2.47 1.66 16.79
N PHE A 194 1.22 1.79 17.22
CA PHE A 194 0.70 3.10 17.55
C PHE A 194 1.37 3.65 18.80
N ARG A 195 1.45 4.98 18.87
CA ARG A 195 1.82 5.67 20.11
C ARG A 195 0.68 6.58 20.50
N HIS A 196 0.47 6.70 21.80
CA HIS A 196 -0.54 7.61 22.32
C HIS A 196 -0.12 9.06 22.14
N PHE A 197 -1.03 9.87 21.60
CA PHE A 197 -0.90 11.31 21.44
C PHE A 197 -2.11 11.98 22.05
N ASP A 198 -1.91 12.60 23.21
CA ASP A 198 -2.96 13.41 23.79
C ASP A 198 -3.10 14.78 23.09
N LYS A 199 -4.33 15.31 23.17
CA LYS A 199 -4.71 16.62 22.65
C LYS A 199 -3.80 17.75 23.14
N ILE A 200 -3.37 17.70 24.41
CA ILE A 200 -2.64 18.79 25.07
C ILE A 200 -1.22 18.91 24.51
N HIS A 201 -0.50 17.80 24.37
CA HIS A 201 0.84 17.77 23.82
C HIS A 201 0.87 18.33 22.40
N ARG A 202 -0.11 18.00 21.56
CA ARG A 202 -0.13 18.48 20.18
C ARG A 202 -0.71 19.87 20.00
N SER A 203 -1.70 20.29 20.79
CA SER A 203 -2.15 21.69 20.79
C SER A 203 -0.99 22.64 21.07
N ARG A 204 -0.03 22.23 21.92
CA ARG A 204 1.20 23.00 22.18
C ARG A 204 2.20 23.01 21.02
N ILE A 205 2.26 21.93 20.22
CA ILE A 205 3.25 21.75 19.13
C ILE A 205 2.74 22.28 17.78
N ALA A 206 1.51 21.92 17.41
CA ALA A 206 0.92 22.15 16.09
C ALA A 206 -0.33 23.05 16.14
N GLY A 207 -0.84 23.38 17.33
CA GLY A 207 -1.95 24.31 17.51
C GLY A 207 -3.34 23.78 17.16
N GLU A 208 -3.50 22.63 16.49
CA GLU A 208 -4.82 22.05 16.19
C GLU A 208 -4.77 20.52 16.19
N LEU A 209 -5.18 19.91 17.30
CA LEU A 209 -5.82 18.60 17.34
C LEU A 209 -7.11 18.80 18.13
N GLU A 210 -8.22 18.30 17.59
CA GLU A 210 -9.51 18.37 18.30
C GLU A 210 -9.58 17.34 19.43
N ASP A 211 -8.91 16.19 19.30
CA ASP A 211 -8.98 15.07 20.25
C ASP A 211 -7.63 14.33 20.43
N SER A 212 -7.61 13.33 21.31
CA SER A 212 -6.48 12.42 21.56
C SER A 212 -6.58 11.17 20.68
N TYR A 213 -5.45 10.67 20.19
CA TYR A 213 -5.39 9.54 19.26
C TYR A 213 -4.20 8.63 19.54
N TYR A 214 -4.33 7.36 19.19
CA TYR A 214 -3.20 6.46 18.93
C TYR A 214 -2.74 6.65 17.48
N VAL A 215 -1.47 7.01 17.26
CA VAL A 215 -0.97 7.40 15.94
C VAL A 215 0.23 6.55 15.50
N LEU A 216 0.29 6.19 14.22
CA LEU A 216 1.45 5.58 13.58
C LEU A 216 1.80 6.21 12.23
N PRO A 217 3.06 6.18 11.78
CA PRO A 217 3.42 6.49 10.40
C PRO A 217 2.81 5.44 9.46
N PHE A 218 2.03 5.90 8.48
CA PHE A 218 1.23 5.01 7.64
C PHE A 218 1.76 4.92 6.20
N LYS A 219 2.05 6.05 5.56
CA LYS A 219 2.64 6.11 4.21
C LYS A 219 3.28 7.48 3.96
N HIS A 220 3.81 7.68 2.76
CA HIS A 220 4.24 8.99 2.28
C HIS A 220 3.04 9.93 2.06
N ASN A 221 3.19 11.19 2.45
CA ASN A 221 2.21 12.25 2.25
C ASN A 221 2.43 12.90 0.90
N SER A 222 1.68 12.43 -0.10
CA SER A 222 1.69 12.98 -1.47
C SER A 222 1.34 14.48 -1.53
N SER A 223 0.68 15.04 -0.50
CA SER A 223 0.39 16.48 -0.42
C SER A 223 1.63 17.35 -0.19
N PHE A 224 2.69 16.81 0.41
CA PHE A 224 3.95 17.51 0.61
C PHE A 224 4.66 17.78 -0.74
N ASP A 225 4.57 16.84 -1.66
CA ASP A 225 5.21 16.93 -2.98
C ASP A 225 4.43 17.85 -3.91
N ARG A 226 3.10 17.81 -3.76
CA ARG A 226 2.15 18.67 -4.46
C ARG A 226 2.51 20.15 -4.26
N THR A 227 2.90 20.59 -3.07
CA THR A 227 3.33 21.98 -2.81
C THR A 227 4.60 22.44 -3.54
N LEU A 228 5.44 21.53 -4.05
CA LEU A 228 6.68 21.87 -4.77
C LEU A 228 6.51 21.99 -6.30
N ASN A 229 5.39 21.53 -6.86
CA ASN A 229 5.20 21.38 -8.32
C ASN A 229 4.00 22.17 -8.92
N TYR A 230 3.25 22.97 -8.14
CA TYR A 230 2.06 23.67 -8.66
C TYR A 230 2.37 24.98 -9.40
N SER A 231 2.09 25.00 -10.71
CA SER A 231 1.76 26.23 -11.46
C SER A 231 0.29 26.18 -11.91
N SER A 232 -0.33 27.35 -12.05
CA SER A 232 -1.76 27.58 -12.36
C SER A 232 -2.25 27.06 -13.73
N LYS A 233 -1.40 26.42 -14.54
CA LYS A 233 -1.74 25.87 -15.86
C LYS A 233 -2.54 24.55 -15.84
N TRP A 234 -2.88 24.06 -14.64
CA TRP A 234 -3.51 22.76 -14.41
C TRP A 234 -4.95 22.63 -14.95
N PHE A 235 -5.71 23.72 -15.08
CA PHE A 235 -7.13 23.63 -15.45
C PHE A 235 -7.39 23.27 -16.92
N GLU A 236 -6.42 23.43 -17.82
CA GLU A 236 -6.72 23.39 -19.27
C GLU A 236 -6.21 22.15 -20.01
N ASN A 237 -5.40 21.25 -19.42
CA ASN A 237 -4.65 20.27 -20.25
C ASN A 237 -4.27 18.90 -19.63
N VAL A 238 -4.97 18.38 -18.63
CA VAL A 238 -4.47 17.26 -17.79
C VAL A 238 -5.15 15.88 -18.04
N PHE A 239 -5.97 15.74 -19.08
CA PHE A 239 -6.76 14.52 -19.35
C PHE A 239 -6.05 13.44 -20.19
N GLY A 240 -4.72 13.39 -20.19
CA GLY A 240 -3.96 12.38 -20.94
C GLY A 240 -3.12 11.48 -20.03
N TYR A 241 -3.62 10.29 -19.72
CA TYR A 241 -2.85 9.12 -19.24
C TYR A 241 -2.24 9.18 -17.84
N MET A 242 -2.83 9.92 -16.92
CA MET A 242 -2.26 10.07 -15.59
C MET A 242 -3.09 9.27 -14.57
N VAL A 243 -2.46 8.37 -13.82
CA VAL A 243 -3.02 7.86 -12.55
C VAL A 243 -2.89 9.00 -11.54
N ILE A 244 -3.75 10.02 -11.66
CA ILE A 244 -3.70 11.27 -10.85
C ILE A 244 -4.37 11.04 -9.50
N ASN A 245 -5.42 10.23 -9.52
CA ASN A 245 -6.30 9.99 -8.41
C ASN A 245 -6.04 8.57 -7.89
N PRO A 246 -5.11 8.42 -6.93
CA PRO A 246 -4.85 7.13 -6.30
C PRO A 246 -6.11 6.58 -5.63
N LEU A 247 -6.11 5.28 -5.33
CA LEU A 247 -7.11 4.59 -4.52
C LEU A 247 -7.45 5.36 -3.23
N GLU A 248 -6.46 6.02 -2.63
CA GLU A 248 -6.67 6.87 -1.46
C GLU A 248 -7.77 7.93 -1.69
N THR A 249 -7.79 8.62 -2.83
CA THR A 249 -8.83 9.64 -3.07
C THR A 249 -10.21 9.00 -3.14
N ARG A 250 -10.30 7.78 -3.69
CA ARG A 250 -11.55 7.03 -3.73
C ARG A 250 -11.99 6.59 -2.33
N ILE A 251 -11.06 6.17 -1.47
CA ILE A 251 -11.33 5.86 -0.06
C ILE A 251 -11.83 7.11 0.66
N LEU A 252 -11.16 8.26 0.50
CA LEU A 252 -11.54 9.52 1.13
C LEU A 252 -12.88 10.07 0.63
N ASP A 253 -13.27 9.80 -0.63
CA ASP A 253 -14.61 10.11 -1.14
C ASP A 253 -15.74 9.34 -0.41
N LEU A 254 -15.42 8.28 0.34
CA LEU A 254 -16.38 7.54 1.17
C LEU A 254 -16.60 8.20 2.53
N SER A 255 -15.78 9.18 2.91
CA SER A 255 -15.95 9.88 4.18
C SER A 255 -17.28 10.64 4.22
N PRO A 256 -17.99 10.65 5.36
CA PRO A 256 -19.16 11.50 5.56
C PRO A 256 -18.86 12.96 5.17
N LYS A 257 -19.80 13.62 4.47
CA LYS A 257 -19.60 14.96 3.87
C LYS A 257 -19.09 16.05 4.83
N LYS A 258 -19.20 15.85 6.15
CA LYS A 258 -18.79 16.81 7.19
C LYS A 258 -17.40 16.53 7.76
N ASP A 259 -16.84 15.34 7.59
CA ASP A 259 -15.61 14.91 8.25
C ASP A 259 -14.53 14.50 7.24
N LYS A 260 -13.87 15.51 6.66
CA LYS A 260 -12.82 15.34 5.63
C LYS A 260 -11.51 14.75 6.16
N VAL A 261 -11.40 14.57 7.48
CA VAL A 261 -10.19 14.08 8.15
C VAL A 261 -10.24 12.57 8.36
N LEU A 262 -11.44 11.96 8.25
CA LEU A 262 -11.61 10.52 8.43
C LEU A 262 -10.92 9.71 7.34
N PHE A 263 -10.42 8.54 7.72
CA PHE A 263 -9.92 7.53 6.80
C PHE A 263 -11.10 6.81 6.12
N GLY A 264 -11.65 7.46 5.09
CA GLY A 264 -12.83 6.99 4.37
C GLY A 264 -14.05 6.84 5.30
N SER A 265 -14.75 5.71 5.20
CA SER A 265 -15.93 5.43 6.02
C SER A 265 -15.62 4.82 7.39
N VAL A 266 -14.36 4.82 7.83
CA VAL A 266 -13.93 4.26 9.13
C VAL A 266 -14.17 5.30 10.23
N PRO A 267 -15.12 5.08 11.16
CA PRO A 267 -15.64 6.16 12.02
C PRO A 267 -14.67 6.59 13.12
N ASN A 268 -13.77 5.72 13.55
CA ASN A 268 -12.82 5.97 14.65
C ASN A 268 -11.38 6.15 14.15
N ALA A 269 -11.19 6.49 12.87
CA ALA A 269 -9.87 6.62 12.28
C ALA A 269 -9.73 7.85 11.40
N VAL A 270 -8.57 8.50 11.52
CA VAL A 270 -8.25 9.76 10.87
C VAL A 270 -6.90 9.70 10.15
N LEU A 271 -6.78 10.44 9.05
CA LEU A 271 -5.50 10.71 8.43
C LEU A 271 -4.96 12.04 8.93
N ILE A 272 -3.72 12.03 9.38
CA ILE A 272 -3.11 13.16 10.04
C ILE A 272 -1.78 13.51 9.37
N THR A 273 -1.55 14.81 9.15
CA THR A 273 -0.30 15.35 8.62
C THR A 273 0.51 16.07 9.69
N ALA A 274 1.84 16.07 9.54
CA ALA A 274 2.71 16.90 10.36
C ALA A 274 2.47 18.37 10.00
N GLN A 275 2.05 19.21 10.95
CA GLN A 275 1.83 20.63 10.64
C GLN A 275 3.17 21.34 10.40
N ILE A 276 3.19 22.16 9.35
CA ILE A 276 4.28 23.10 9.06
C ILE A 276 3.84 24.48 9.53
N LYS A 277 3.78 24.73 10.85
CA LYS A 277 3.72 26.11 11.33
C LYS A 277 5.15 26.66 11.30
N THR A 278 5.33 27.80 10.65
CA THR A 278 6.58 28.60 10.60
C THR A 278 7.80 28.06 9.86
N GLY A 279 7.65 27.10 8.93
CA GLY A 279 8.76 26.65 8.06
C GLY A 279 9.73 25.65 8.72
N GLU A 280 9.76 25.59 10.04
CA GLU A 280 10.34 24.51 10.81
C GLU A 280 9.21 23.58 11.29
N GLY A 281 8.96 22.49 10.56
CA GLY A 281 8.00 21.49 11.01
C GLY A 281 8.49 20.83 12.29
N ALA A 282 7.64 20.88 13.30
CA ALA A 282 7.85 20.19 14.54
C ALA A 282 7.61 18.68 14.34
N PRO A 283 8.51 17.82 14.82
CA PRO A 283 8.34 16.38 14.69
C PRO A 283 7.08 15.90 15.42
N PHE A 284 6.38 14.93 14.81
CA PHE A 284 5.37 14.13 15.49
C PHE A 284 6.01 13.25 16.56
N PHE A 285 7.21 12.73 16.28
CA PHE A 285 7.89 11.77 17.13
C PHE A 285 9.24 12.36 17.59
N ASP A 286 9.45 12.52 18.90
CA ASP A 286 10.75 12.96 19.46
C ASP A 286 11.77 11.79 19.46
N VAL A 287 12.04 11.24 18.28
CA VAL A 287 12.74 9.95 18.11
C VAL A 287 14.09 10.14 17.39
N GLY A 288 14.61 11.36 17.37
CA GLY A 288 15.86 11.66 16.65
C GLY A 288 15.74 11.39 15.14
N TRP A 289 14.52 11.37 14.59
CA TRP A 289 14.34 11.36 13.15
C TRP A 289 14.68 12.75 12.61
N LYS A 290 15.23 12.76 11.40
CA LYS A 290 15.46 14.01 10.67
C LYS A 290 14.10 14.68 10.45
N PRO A 291 13.87 15.93 10.90
CA PRO A 291 12.58 16.63 10.74
C PRO A 291 12.08 16.64 9.29
N GLU A 292 12.97 16.51 8.32
CA GLU A 292 12.66 16.41 6.89
C GLU A 292 11.90 15.13 6.51
N ILE A 293 12.10 14.02 7.22
CA ILE A 293 11.43 12.73 6.98
C ILE A 293 10.04 12.72 7.63
N GLU A 294 9.88 13.31 8.81
CA GLU A 294 8.58 13.33 9.49
C GLU A 294 7.53 14.21 8.78
N LYS A 295 7.99 15.26 8.11
CA LYS A 295 7.14 16.17 7.31
C LYS A 295 6.57 15.49 6.07
N THR A 296 7.27 14.50 5.52
CA THR A 296 6.85 13.79 4.31
C THR A 296 5.94 12.61 4.63
N GLN A 297 5.60 12.37 5.90
CA GLN A 297 4.77 11.24 6.29
C GLN A 297 3.30 11.64 6.48
N LEU A 298 2.43 10.70 6.11
CA LEU A 298 1.03 10.67 6.47
C LEU A 298 0.85 9.66 7.58
N TYR A 299 0.19 10.09 8.65
CA TYR A 299 -0.04 9.29 9.84
C TYR A 299 -1.48 8.81 9.88
N LEU A 300 -1.69 7.60 10.40
CA LEU A 300 -3.01 7.07 10.70
C LEU A 300 -3.24 7.18 12.21
N GLY A 301 -4.31 7.87 12.59
CA GLY A 301 -4.79 7.96 13.97
C GLY A 301 -6.00 7.06 14.20
N ILE A 302 -6.07 6.42 15.35
CA ILE A 302 -7.24 5.72 15.89
C ILE A 302 -7.64 6.40 17.20
N ASP A 303 -8.93 6.58 17.43
CA ASP A 303 -9.45 7.24 18.63
C ASP A 303 -8.95 6.59 19.94
N ASP A 304 -8.83 7.41 20.98
CA ASP A 304 -8.52 7.00 22.37
C ASP A 304 -9.77 7.12 23.28
N GLY A 305 -10.97 7.05 22.70
CA GLY A 305 -12.23 7.19 23.45
C GLY A 305 -12.56 5.97 24.32
N GLY A 306 -12.16 4.78 23.87
CA GLY A 306 -12.36 3.50 24.56
C GLY A 306 -11.07 2.81 24.97
N ASN A 307 -11.17 1.53 25.34
CA ASN A 307 -9.97 0.71 25.51
C ASN A 307 -9.36 0.35 24.15
N GLN A 308 -8.03 0.24 24.07
CA GLN A 308 -7.31 0.01 22.81
C GLN A 308 -7.79 -1.22 22.04
N ARG A 309 -8.25 -2.26 22.74
CA ARG A 309 -8.72 -3.49 22.10
C ARG A 309 -10.02 -3.24 21.34
N ASP A 310 -10.99 -2.57 21.96
CA ASP A 310 -12.28 -2.29 21.33
C ASP A 310 -12.11 -1.32 20.16
N GLU A 311 -11.25 -0.30 20.31
CA GLU A 311 -10.91 0.62 19.22
C GLU A 311 -10.22 -0.09 18.04
N ALA A 312 -9.31 -1.01 18.32
CA ALA A 312 -8.66 -1.83 17.31
C ALA A 312 -9.65 -2.77 16.58
N VAL A 313 -10.61 -3.36 17.31
CA VAL A 313 -11.67 -4.19 16.72
C VAL A 313 -12.55 -3.33 15.80
N ALA A 314 -13.03 -2.19 16.30
CA ALA A 314 -13.86 -1.26 15.53
C ALA A 314 -13.14 -0.78 14.25
N PHE A 315 -11.85 -0.45 14.34
CA PHE A 315 -11.03 -0.08 13.19
C PHE A 315 -10.96 -1.22 12.16
N VAL A 316 -10.62 -2.44 12.59
CA VAL A 316 -10.47 -3.60 11.69
C VAL A 316 -11.80 -3.94 11.02
N GLU A 317 -12.89 -4.02 11.77
CA GLU A 317 -14.21 -4.35 11.22
C GLU A 317 -14.69 -3.29 10.23
N SER A 318 -14.55 -2.01 10.56
CA SER A 318 -14.94 -0.89 9.69
C SER A 318 -14.09 -0.81 8.43
N THR A 319 -12.77 -1.06 8.54
CA THR A 319 -11.87 -1.15 7.40
C THR A 319 -12.26 -2.29 6.46
N VAL A 320 -12.58 -3.46 7.01
CA VAL A 320 -13.03 -4.62 6.23
C VAL A 320 -14.33 -4.33 5.50
N GLU A 321 -15.29 -3.67 6.15
CA GLU A 321 -16.55 -3.29 5.53
C GLU A 321 -16.35 -2.28 4.39
N MET A 322 -15.51 -1.26 4.62
CA MET A 322 -15.14 -0.28 3.61
C MET A 322 -14.49 -0.94 2.39
N LEU A 323 -13.51 -1.81 2.60
CA LEU A 323 -12.79 -2.50 1.53
C LEU A 323 -13.70 -3.49 0.77
N ARG A 324 -14.59 -4.17 1.48
CA ARG A 324 -15.57 -5.08 0.88
C ARG A 324 -16.47 -4.35 -0.12
N GLY A 325 -16.98 -3.18 0.28
CA GLY A 325 -17.87 -2.35 -0.52
C GLY A 325 -17.17 -1.41 -1.51
N LEU A 326 -15.84 -1.48 -1.64
CA LEU A 326 -15.08 -0.53 -2.43
C LEU A 326 -15.43 -0.65 -3.93
N THR A 327 -15.70 0.49 -4.56
CA THR A 327 -15.96 0.59 -6.00
C THR A 327 -15.08 1.62 -6.67
N THR A 328 -14.90 1.49 -7.98
CA THR A 328 -14.49 2.61 -8.84
C THR A 328 -15.51 3.76 -8.74
N LYS A 329 -15.15 4.93 -9.26
CA LYS A 329 -16.05 6.09 -9.29
C LYS A 329 -17.33 5.82 -10.06
N ASP A 330 -17.24 4.98 -11.10
CA ASP A 330 -18.35 4.57 -11.95
C ASP A 330 -19.18 3.41 -11.38
N GLY A 331 -18.79 2.87 -10.21
CA GLY A 331 -19.56 1.86 -9.49
C GLY A 331 -19.14 0.41 -9.76
N GLU A 332 -18.04 0.17 -10.47
CA GLU A 332 -17.50 -1.19 -10.61
C GLU A 332 -16.89 -1.67 -9.30
N LEU A 333 -17.17 -2.91 -8.89
CA LEU A 333 -16.66 -3.48 -7.65
C LEU A 333 -15.14 -3.71 -7.73
N LEU A 334 -14.43 -3.23 -6.71
CA LEU A 334 -13.01 -3.50 -6.46
C LEU A 334 -12.81 -4.44 -5.28
N GLY A 335 -13.74 -4.43 -4.32
CA GLY A 335 -13.74 -5.27 -3.13
C GLY A 335 -14.13 -6.72 -3.41
N TRP A 336 -15.01 -7.27 -2.58
CA TRP A 336 -15.47 -8.65 -2.76
C TRP A 336 -16.95 -8.80 -2.40
N SER A 337 -17.59 -9.79 -3.02
CA SER A 337 -18.98 -10.16 -2.75
C SER A 337 -19.06 -11.58 -2.19
N VAL A 338 -20.22 -11.92 -1.63
CA VAL A 338 -20.54 -13.28 -1.19
C VAL A 338 -21.51 -13.86 -2.21
N SER A 339 -21.12 -14.96 -2.85
CA SER A 339 -21.98 -15.68 -3.79
C SER A 339 -23.05 -16.47 -3.04
N GLU A 340 -24.22 -16.60 -3.66
CA GLU A 340 -25.19 -17.57 -3.20
C GLU A 340 -24.61 -18.99 -3.34
N PRO A 341 -24.89 -19.90 -2.39
CA PRO A 341 -24.54 -21.30 -2.53
C PRO A 341 -25.21 -21.92 -3.76
N SER A 342 -24.50 -22.78 -4.50
CA SER A 342 -25.10 -23.52 -5.61
C SER A 342 -26.03 -24.60 -5.07
N ILE A 343 -27.26 -24.68 -5.61
CA ILE A 343 -28.21 -25.76 -5.29
C ILE A 343 -27.72 -27.15 -5.74
N PHE A 344 -26.66 -27.20 -6.55
CA PHE A 344 -26.04 -28.43 -7.04
C PHE A 344 -24.79 -28.83 -6.25
N ASP A 345 -24.34 -28.00 -5.29
CA ASP A 345 -23.23 -28.37 -4.41
C ASP A 345 -23.70 -29.42 -3.39
N ASN A 346 -22.90 -30.47 -3.17
CA ASN A 346 -23.19 -31.50 -2.16
C ASN A 346 -23.27 -30.90 -0.74
N GLU A 347 -22.48 -29.86 -0.48
CA GLU A 347 -22.54 -29.03 0.72
C GLU A 347 -22.58 -27.55 0.28
N PRO A 348 -23.77 -26.94 0.17
CA PRO A 348 -23.91 -25.57 -0.30
C PRO A 348 -23.32 -24.60 0.74
N LEU A 349 -22.16 -24.02 0.43
CA LEU A 349 -21.50 -23.01 1.25
C LEU A 349 -21.36 -21.69 0.46
N PRO A 350 -21.59 -20.53 1.10
CA PRO A 350 -21.32 -19.24 0.47
C PRO A 350 -19.84 -19.15 0.07
N ARG A 351 -19.55 -18.63 -1.12
CA ARG A 351 -18.17 -18.42 -1.61
C ARG A 351 -17.87 -16.94 -1.70
N TYR A 352 -16.66 -16.54 -1.34
CA TYR A 352 -16.20 -15.17 -1.52
C TYR A 352 -15.71 -14.99 -2.96
N LEU A 353 -16.19 -13.94 -3.62
CA LEU A 353 -15.79 -13.54 -4.97
C LEU A 353 -15.01 -12.24 -4.88
N PHE A 354 -13.69 -12.31 -5.08
CA PHE A 354 -12.80 -11.16 -5.01
C PHE A 354 -12.69 -10.48 -6.36
N HIS A 355 -13.02 -9.18 -6.47
CA HIS A 355 -13.08 -8.47 -7.76
C HIS A 355 -11.75 -7.82 -8.18
N SER A 356 -10.73 -7.91 -7.33
CA SER A 356 -9.35 -7.45 -7.56
C SER A 356 -8.34 -8.33 -6.80
N ALA A 357 -7.07 -8.30 -7.19
CA ALA A 357 -6.02 -9.01 -6.44
C ALA A 357 -5.79 -8.37 -5.06
N ALA A 358 -5.95 -7.05 -4.92
CA ALA A 358 -5.99 -6.38 -3.63
C ALA A 358 -7.07 -6.98 -2.71
N ALA A 359 -8.31 -7.12 -3.21
CA ALA A 359 -9.40 -7.75 -2.46
C ALA A 359 -9.08 -9.19 -2.06
N SER A 360 -8.47 -9.97 -2.95
CA SER A 360 -8.08 -11.36 -2.67
C SER A 360 -6.97 -11.45 -1.61
N MET A 361 -6.01 -10.52 -1.62
CA MET A 361 -5.00 -10.35 -0.57
C MET A 361 -5.64 -10.08 0.79
N PHE A 362 -6.55 -9.10 0.88
CA PHE A 362 -7.28 -8.83 2.14
C PHE A 362 -8.14 -10.02 2.57
N GLY A 363 -8.84 -10.67 1.63
CA GLY A 363 -9.62 -11.87 1.89
C GLY A 363 -8.81 -13.00 2.53
N SER A 364 -7.54 -13.13 2.16
CA SER A 364 -6.62 -14.13 2.73
C SER A 364 -6.32 -13.86 4.22
N ILE A 365 -6.29 -12.58 4.63
CA ILE A 365 -6.11 -12.17 6.03
C ILE A 365 -7.39 -12.42 6.84
N ILE A 366 -8.56 -12.11 6.27
CA ILE A 366 -9.85 -12.11 6.97
C ILE A 366 -10.46 -13.51 7.07
N TYR A 367 -10.52 -14.24 5.95
CA TYR A 367 -11.20 -15.55 5.85
C TYR A 367 -10.29 -16.75 6.14
N ARG A 368 -8.97 -16.52 6.19
CA ARG A 368 -8.01 -17.39 6.89
C ARG A 368 -8.07 -18.86 6.46
N TYR A 369 -8.03 -19.11 5.15
CA TYR A 369 -8.13 -20.42 4.49
C TYR A 369 -7.10 -21.48 4.96
N GLY A 370 -7.21 -21.96 6.21
CA GLY A 370 -6.26 -22.88 6.85
C GLY A 370 -5.12 -22.22 7.65
N TYR A 371 -5.18 -20.91 7.86
CA TYR A 371 -4.11 -20.12 8.49
C TYR A 371 -4.61 -19.34 9.71
N VAL A 372 -3.72 -18.87 10.57
CA VAL A 372 -4.05 -17.96 11.65
C VAL A 372 -3.07 -16.78 11.68
N PRO A 373 -3.57 -15.55 11.94
CA PRO A 373 -2.72 -14.41 12.24
C PRO A 373 -1.89 -14.64 13.51
N ALA A 374 -0.62 -14.32 13.45
CA ALA A 374 0.31 -14.30 14.59
C ALA A 374 1.27 -13.11 14.45
N THR A 375 2.05 -12.85 15.49
CA THR A 375 3.11 -11.83 15.46
C THR A 375 4.50 -12.47 15.44
N CYS A 376 5.42 -11.83 14.73
CA CYS A 376 6.83 -12.21 14.72
C CYS A 376 7.44 -11.99 16.11
N LYS A 377 8.06 -13.03 16.69
CA LYS A 377 8.70 -12.93 18.02
C LYS A 377 9.85 -11.93 18.09
N ASN A 378 10.42 -11.52 16.95
CA ASN A 378 11.57 -10.61 16.90
C ASN A 378 11.17 -9.14 16.72
N CYS A 379 10.29 -8.85 15.76
CA CYS A 379 9.96 -7.48 15.35
C CYS A 379 8.50 -7.08 15.60
N GLY A 380 7.62 -8.01 15.99
CA GLY A 380 6.20 -7.74 16.22
C GLY A 380 5.32 -7.66 14.96
N ASN A 381 5.89 -7.71 13.74
CA ASN A 381 5.10 -7.70 12.51
C ASN A 381 4.10 -8.87 12.44
N GLY A 382 2.94 -8.62 11.83
CA GLY A 382 1.94 -9.65 11.54
C GLY A 382 2.48 -10.68 10.54
N ILE A 383 2.16 -11.95 10.78
CA ILE A 383 2.47 -13.08 9.90
C ILE A 383 1.27 -14.03 9.83
N LEU A 384 1.11 -14.71 8.70
CA LEU A 384 0.18 -15.83 8.56
C LEU A 384 0.91 -17.13 8.90
N VAL A 385 0.31 -17.98 9.74
CA VAL A 385 0.89 -19.28 10.09
C VAL A 385 -0.10 -20.42 9.86
N LYS A 386 0.39 -21.55 9.36
CA LYS A 386 -0.42 -22.76 9.12
C LYS A 386 -1.06 -23.21 10.44
N THR A 387 -2.35 -23.55 10.39
CA THR A 387 -3.09 -24.09 11.55
C THR A 387 -2.54 -25.44 12.00
N ARG A 388 -2.08 -26.25 11.05
CA ARG A 388 -1.51 -27.59 11.25
C ARG A 388 0.00 -27.60 11.00
N GLY A 389 0.73 -28.44 11.74
CA GLY A 389 2.19 -28.58 11.64
C GLY A 389 2.97 -27.61 12.52
N LYS A 390 4.30 -27.57 12.35
CA LYS A 390 5.19 -26.70 13.11
C LYS A 390 4.90 -25.24 12.76
N ARG A 391 4.42 -24.47 13.74
CA ARG A 391 4.10 -23.06 13.55
C ARG A 391 5.37 -22.23 13.37
N ARG A 392 5.35 -21.37 12.36
CA ARG A 392 6.37 -20.35 12.15
C ARG A 392 6.29 -19.31 13.26
N GLU A 393 7.45 -18.88 13.75
CA GLU A 393 7.54 -17.90 14.85
C GLU A 393 8.20 -16.57 14.43
N PHE A 394 8.81 -16.55 13.25
CA PHE A 394 9.61 -15.43 12.76
C PHE A 394 9.23 -15.09 11.33
N CYS A 395 9.13 -13.80 11.03
CA CYS A 395 8.81 -13.31 9.70
C CYS A 395 9.96 -13.57 8.70
N SER A 396 11.22 -13.57 9.12
CA SER A 396 12.34 -13.87 8.21
C SER A 396 13.44 -14.67 8.90
N PRO A 397 14.33 -15.34 8.12
CA PRO A 397 15.57 -15.89 8.65
C PRO A 397 16.38 -14.84 9.40
N SER A 398 16.46 -13.61 8.88
CA SER A 398 17.12 -12.48 9.54
C SER A 398 16.54 -12.21 10.93
N CYS A 399 15.21 -12.13 11.06
CA CYS A 399 14.54 -11.97 12.36
C CYS A 399 14.83 -13.13 13.31
N ARG A 400 14.90 -14.38 12.82
CA ARG A 400 15.26 -15.53 13.64
C ARG A 400 16.70 -15.41 14.17
N THR A 401 17.64 -15.03 13.31
CA THR A 401 19.05 -14.86 13.67
C THR A 401 19.22 -13.73 14.67
N GLN A 402 18.64 -12.55 14.41
CA GLN A 402 18.70 -11.39 15.32
C GLN A 402 18.09 -11.70 16.69
N TYR A 403 16.98 -12.42 16.74
CA TYR A 403 16.37 -12.84 18.00
C TYR A 403 17.28 -13.79 18.78
N SER A 404 17.91 -14.73 18.07
CA SER A 404 18.82 -15.71 18.68
C SER A 404 20.06 -15.03 19.23
N ASN A 405 20.66 -14.08 18.49
CA ASN A 405 21.82 -13.31 18.95
C ASN A 405 21.49 -12.47 20.18
N ARG A 406 20.34 -11.76 20.17
CA ARG A 406 19.88 -10.98 21.33
C ARG A 406 19.66 -11.85 22.56
N LYS A 407 19.11 -13.05 22.41
CA LYS A 407 18.97 -14.01 23.52
C LYS A 407 20.31 -14.56 24.02
N ALA A 408 21.29 -14.69 23.13
CA ALA A 408 22.62 -15.16 23.48
C ALA A 408 23.51 -14.07 24.13
N GLY A 409 23.04 -12.82 24.21
CA GLY A 409 23.81 -11.69 24.75
C GLY A 409 24.97 -11.24 23.85
N LEU A 410 24.86 -11.50 22.54
CA LEU A 410 25.84 -11.13 21.52
C LEU A 410 25.55 -9.77 20.90
#